data_AF-A0A5C8BXY3-F1
#
_entry.id   AF-A0A5C8BXY3-F1
#
_cell.length_a   1.000
_cell.length_b   1.000
_cell.length_c   1.000
_cell.angle_alpha   90.00
_cell.angle_beta   90.00
_cell.angle_gamma   90.00
#
_symmetry.space_group_name_H-M   'P 1'
#
loop_
_entity.id
_entity.type
_entity.pdbx_description
1 polymer ?
#
loop_
_entity_poly.entity_id
_entity_poly.type
_entity_poly.pdbx_seq_one_letter_code
_entity_poly.pdbx_strand_id
1 'polypeptide(L)'
;MQREQLIETWLQQLFPKQHITTQYLAGDASFRRYARIGVADKTYMLMDAPPEQEDCTPFVRVAAYLDRQGTRVPHIVAQDLIQGFLLLEDFGDQLLSTVLNEQTVDAYYTQAFQQIIQLQQIAADAQIFPPYSAAKLEQEMRLFDEWMLPDLGIELSEIQAEMLQHSYQWMIENLKQQP
;
A
#
# COMPACT_ATOMS: atom_id res chain seq x y z
N MET A 1 -26.86 -0.74 -4.42
CA MET A 1 -26.30 -1.59 -5.50
C MET A 1 -25.17 -2.40 -4.89
N GLN A 2 -25.04 -3.69 -5.18
CA GLN A 2 -23.93 -4.49 -4.63
C GLN A 2 -22.59 -3.96 -5.16
N ARG A 3 -21.53 -3.94 -4.34
CA ARG A 3 -20.21 -3.40 -4.72
C ARG A 3 -19.67 -4.02 -6.01
N GLU A 4 -19.92 -5.31 -6.21
CA GLU A 4 -19.54 -6.05 -7.43
C GLU A 4 -20.23 -5.51 -8.68
N GLN A 5 -21.49 -5.10 -8.61
CA GLN A 5 -22.21 -4.49 -9.73
C GLN A 5 -21.63 -3.12 -10.11
N LEU A 6 -21.13 -2.35 -9.13
CA LEU A 6 -20.42 -1.08 -9.39
C LEU A 6 -19.13 -1.34 -10.16
N ILE A 7 -18.35 -2.35 -9.73
CA ILE A 7 -17.12 -2.77 -10.39
C ILE A 7 -17.41 -3.24 -11.82
N GLU A 8 -18.39 -4.14 -12.01
CA GLU A 8 -18.76 -4.65 -13.33
C GLU A 8 -19.19 -3.52 -14.27
N THR A 9 -20.03 -2.61 -13.79
CA THR A 9 -20.48 -1.45 -14.56
C THR A 9 -19.30 -0.59 -14.99
N TRP A 10 -18.38 -0.30 -14.06
CA TRP A 10 -17.21 0.51 -14.33
C TRP A 10 -16.26 -0.16 -15.34
N LEU A 11 -15.98 -1.46 -15.18
CA LEU A 11 -15.16 -2.23 -16.12
C LEU A 11 -15.79 -2.30 -17.51
N GLN A 12 -17.12 -2.45 -17.62
CA GLN A 12 -17.82 -2.43 -18.91
C GLN A 12 -17.75 -1.06 -19.60
N GLN A 13 -17.71 0.03 -18.83
CA GLN A 13 -17.50 1.38 -19.38
C GLN A 13 -16.08 1.56 -19.94
N LEU A 14 -15.08 1.03 -19.24
CA LEU A 14 -13.67 1.07 -19.68
C LEU A 14 -13.42 0.19 -20.92
N PHE A 15 -14.06 -0.98 -20.98
CA PHE A 15 -13.86 -1.97 -22.05
C PHE A 15 -15.18 -2.33 -22.75
N PRO A 16 -15.78 -1.39 -23.49
CA PRO A 16 -17.09 -1.60 -24.10
C PRO A 16 -17.05 -2.74 -25.11
N LYS A 17 -18.03 -3.65 -25.00
CA LYS A 17 -18.21 -4.84 -25.87
C LYS A 17 -17.07 -5.86 -25.82
N GLN A 18 -16.20 -5.81 -24.81
CA GLN A 18 -15.16 -6.81 -24.61
C GLN A 18 -15.61 -7.85 -23.58
N HIS A 19 -15.11 -9.08 -23.73
CA HIS A 19 -15.29 -10.09 -22.69
C HIS A 19 -14.30 -9.79 -21.56
N ILE A 20 -14.82 -9.71 -20.34
CA ILE A 20 -14.06 -9.37 -19.13
C ILE A 20 -14.16 -10.55 -18.18
N THR A 21 -13.03 -10.99 -17.65
CA THR A 21 -12.95 -11.99 -16.58
C THR A 21 -12.43 -11.33 -15.32
N THR A 22 -12.97 -11.73 -14.17
CA THR A 22 -12.59 -11.19 -12.86
C THR A 22 -12.20 -12.34 -11.95
N GLN A 23 -10.96 -12.33 -11.46
CA GLN A 23 -10.45 -13.32 -10.51
C GLN A 23 -9.97 -12.60 -9.25
N TYR A 24 -10.72 -12.70 -8.16
CA TYR A 24 -10.34 -12.11 -6.88
C TYR A 24 -9.12 -12.83 -6.28
N LEU A 25 -8.19 -12.05 -5.76
CA LEU A 25 -7.06 -12.55 -4.98
C LEU A 25 -7.47 -12.71 -3.51
N ALA A 26 -6.89 -13.69 -2.83
CA ALA A 26 -6.97 -13.77 -1.38
C ALA A 26 -6.24 -12.55 -0.78
N GLY A 27 -6.85 -11.90 0.21
CA GLY A 27 -6.28 -10.72 0.88
C GLY A 27 -6.19 -10.94 2.38
N ASP A 28 -5.23 -10.26 3.03
CA ASP A 28 -5.01 -10.42 4.48
C ASP A 28 -4.42 -9.20 5.22
N ALA A 29 -4.46 -7.98 4.68
CA ALA A 29 -3.83 -6.84 5.38
C ALA A 29 -4.49 -5.45 5.26
N SER A 30 -5.66 -5.30 4.63
CA SER A 30 -6.38 -4.02 4.58
C SER A 30 -7.86 -4.19 4.22
N PHE A 31 -8.58 -3.07 4.16
CA PHE A 31 -9.94 -2.99 3.61
C PHE A 31 -10.00 -3.11 2.08
N ARG A 32 -8.85 -3.03 1.41
CA ARG A 32 -8.75 -3.11 -0.04
C ARG A 32 -8.87 -4.55 -0.49
N ARG A 33 -9.59 -4.75 -1.60
CA ARG A 33 -9.64 -6.02 -2.32
C ARG A 33 -8.95 -5.88 -3.66
N TYR A 34 -8.27 -6.93 -4.08
CA TYR A 34 -7.63 -6.99 -5.38
C TYR A 34 -8.24 -8.09 -6.23
N ALA A 35 -8.40 -7.81 -7.53
CA ALA A 35 -8.79 -8.81 -8.51
C ALA A 35 -7.96 -8.67 -9.78
N ARG A 36 -7.55 -9.79 -10.36
CA ARG A 36 -7.01 -9.81 -11.71
C ARG A 36 -8.16 -9.71 -12.70
N ILE A 37 -8.10 -8.73 -13.58
CA ILE A 37 -9.06 -8.49 -14.64
C ILE A 37 -8.44 -8.89 -15.97
N GLY A 38 -9.00 -9.92 -16.61
CA GLY A 38 -8.59 -10.35 -17.95
C GLY A 38 -9.47 -9.71 -19.02
N VAL A 39 -8.85 -9.07 -20.01
CA VAL A 39 -9.53 -8.43 -21.14
C VAL A 39 -8.76 -8.75 -22.43
N ALA A 40 -9.37 -9.52 -23.32
CA ALA A 40 -8.69 -10.10 -24.50
C ALA A 40 -7.37 -10.80 -24.08
N ASP A 41 -6.23 -10.41 -24.67
CA ASP A 41 -4.91 -10.97 -24.37
C ASP A 41 -4.12 -10.19 -23.30
N LYS A 42 -4.80 -9.34 -22.51
CA LYS A 42 -4.19 -8.51 -21.47
C LYS A 42 -4.79 -8.77 -20.10
N THR A 43 -3.99 -8.54 -19.07
CA THR A 43 -4.43 -8.55 -17.67
C THR A 43 -4.12 -7.23 -16.98
N TYR A 44 -4.95 -6.93 -15.98
CA TYR A 44 -4.84 -5.75 -15.12
C TYR A 44 -5.12 -6.14 -13.67
N MET A 45 -4.67 -5.33 -12.73
CA MET A 45 -5.02 -5.46 -11.33
C MET A 45 -6.08 -4.40 -10.97
N LEU A 46 -7.30 -4.84 -10.69
CA LEU A 46 -8.30 -4.01 -10.03
C LEU A 46 -7.93 -3.89 -8.54
N MET A 47 -7.89 -2.67 -8.05
CA MET A 47 -7.96 -2.34 -6.62
C MET A 47 -9.35 -1.77 -6.32
N ASP A 48 -10.04 -2.41 -5.38
CA ASP A 48 -11.31 -1.97 -4.82
C ASP A 48 -11.07 -1.51 -3.37
N ALA A 49 -11.11 -0.20 -3.14
CA ALA A 49 -10.96 0.40 -1.82
C ALA A 49 -12.22 1.25 -1.52
N PRO A 50 -13.15 0.74 -0.70
CA PRO A 50 -14.37 1.46 -0.38
C PRO A 50 -14.06 2.86 0.20
N PRO A 51 -14.55 3.97 -0.40
CA PRO A 51 -14.19 5.33 0.00
C PRO A 51 -14.53 5.67 1.46
N GLU A 52 -15.53 5.00 2.03
CA GLU A 52 -15.91 5.13 3.43
C GLU A 52 -14.90 4.47 4.40
N GLN A 53 -14.01 3.62 3.89
CA GLN A 53 -12.96 2.94 4.66
C GLN A 53 -11.57 3.48 4.31
N GLU A 54 -11.32 3.87 3.05
CA GLU A 54 -9.99 4.25 2.60
C GLU A 54 -9.97 5.20 1.39
N ASP A 55 -9.19 6.28 1.50
CA ASP A 55 -8.96 7.25 0.41
C ASP A 55 -7.84 6.77 -0.53
N CYS A 56 -8.15 6.65 -1.83
CA CYS A 56 -7.20 6.28 -2.87
C CYS A 56 -6.31 7.43 -3.33
N THR A 57 -6.66 8.68 -3.04
CA THR A 57 -5.97 9.88 -3.54
C THR A 57 -4.48 9.90 -3.17
N PRO A 58 -4.07 9.56 -1.93
CA PRO A 58 -2.65 9.47 -1.57
C PRO A 58 -1.91 8.42 -2.41
N PHE A 59 -2.52 7.25 -2.64
CA PHE A 59 -1.92 6.20 -3.46
C PHE A 59 -1.66 6.68 -4.88
N VAL A 60 -2.66 7.27 -5.52
CA VAL A 60 -2.55 7.79 -6.90
C VAL A 60 -1.47 8.86 -7.01
N ARG A 61 -1.45 9.80 -6.05
CA ARG A 61 -0.49 10.90 -6.04
C ARG A 61 0.95 10.40 -5.88
N VAL A 62 1.19 9.48 -4.96
CA VAL A 62 2.52 8.87 -4.73
C VAL A 62 2.95 8.05 -5.94
N ALA A 63 2.08 7.18 -6.47
CA ALA A 63 2.40 6.36 -7.64
C ALA A 63 2.75 7.20 -8.86
N ALA A 64 1.93 8.21 -9.20
CA ALA A 64 2.20 9.11 -10.32
C ALA A 64 3.48 9.92 -10.14
N TYR A 65 3.83 10.28 -8.90
CA TYR A 65 5.08 10.97 -8.62
C TYR A 65 6.29 10.07 -8.83
N LEU A 66 6.28 8.88 -8.23
CA LEU A 66 7.37 7.91 -8.36
C LEU A 66 7.58 7.48 -9.82
N ASP A 67 6.51 7.25 -10.58
CA ASP A 67 6.55 6.93 -12.00
C ASP A 67 7.26 8.02 -12.82
N ARG A 68 6.90 9.30 -12.60
CA ARG A 68 7.56 10.45 -13.25
C ARG A 68 9.04 10.60 -12.89
N GLN A 69 9.45 10.08 -11.74
CA GLN A 69 10.83 10.07 -11.28
C GLN A 69 11.59 8.82 -11.76
N GLY A 70 10.97 7.97 -12.59
CA GLY A 70 11.58 6.77 -13.17
C GLY A 70 11.59 5.56 -12.25
N THR A 71 10.87 5.60 -11.13
CA THR A 71 10.69 4.43 -10.27
C THR A 71 9.72 3.45 -10.92
N ARG A 72 10.06 2.16 -10.89
CA ARG A 72 9.15 1.11 -11.36
C ARG A 72 8.00 0.89 -10.38
N VAL A 73 6.86 1.52 -10.66
CA VAL A 73 5.57 1.29 -9.98
C VAL A 73 4.53 0.76 -10.97
N PRO A 74 3.42 0.13 -10.52
CA PRO A 74 2.34 -0.24 -11.42
C PRO A 74 1.74 1.01 -12.06
N HIS A 75 1.70 1.07 -13.38
CA HIS A 75 1.03 2.18 -14.05
C HIS A 75 -0.46 2.18 -13.72
N ILE A 76 -1.02 3.36 -13.45
CA ILE A 76 -2.46 3.53 -13.25
C ILE A 76 -3.10 3.68 -14.63
N VAL A 77 -3.85 2.66 -15.05
CA VAL A 77 -4.53 2.59 -16.35
C VAL A 77 -5.83 3.38 -16.33
N ALA A 78 -6.59 3.27 -15.25
CA ALA A 78 -7.83 4.01 -15.04
C ALA A 78 -8.12 4.17 -13.55
N GLN A 79 -8.94 5.17 -13.20
CA GLN A 79 -9.36 5.42 -11.82
C GLN A 79 -10.78 5.97 -11.77
N ASP A 80 -11.54 5.56 -10.76
CA ASP A 80 -12.77 6.19 -10.30
C ASP A 80 -12.64 6.41 -8.79
N LEU A 81 -12.13 7.58 -8.41
CA LEU A 81 -11.87 7.92 -7.00
C LEU A 81 -13.15 8.17 -6.21
N ILE A 82 -14.27 8.49 -6.89
CA ILE A 82 -15.56 8.68 -6.22
C ILE A 82 -16.04 7.32 -5.71
N GLN A 83 -15.86 6.27 -6.49
CA GLN A 83 -16.18 4.91 -6.08
C GLN A 83 -15.01 4.20 -5.41
N GLY A 84 -13.78 4.70 -5.48
CA GLY A 84 -12.61 4.05 -4.88
C GLY A 84 -12.09 2.85 -5.67
N PHE A 85 -12.13 2.95 -7.01
CA PHE A 85 -11.60 1.94 -7.92
C PHE A 85 -10.34 2.42 -8.62
N LEU A 86 -9.32 1.57 -8.68
CA LEU A 86 -8.16 1.75 -9.54
C LEU A 86 -7.97 0.53 -10.43
N LEU A 87 -7.61 0.75 -11.69
CA LEU A 87 -7.16 -0.30 -12.59
C LEU A 87 -5.68 -0.08 -12.84
N LEU A 88 -4.88 -1.04 -12.41
CA LEU A 88 -3.42 -0.97 -12.40
C LEU A 88 -2.84 -1.95 -13.42
N GLU A 89 -1.62 -1.69 -13.86
CA GLU A 89 -0.80 -2.68 -14.55
C GLU A 89 -0.65 -3.95 -13.69
N ASP A 90 -0.68 -5.10 -14.35
CA ASP A 90 -0.44 -6.41 -13.73
C ASP A 90 1.02 -6.83 -13.94
N PHE A 91 1.76 -7.05 -12.84
CA PHE A 91 3.14 -7.54 -12.87
C PHE A 91 3.25 -9.06 -13.02
N GLY A 92 2.11 -9.76 -13.09
CA GLY A 92 2.07 -11.21 -13.11
C GLY A 92 2.30 -11.83 -11.73
N ASP A 93 2.68 -13.10 -11.73
CA ASP A 93 2.67 -13.94 -10.53
C ASP A 93 4.07 -14.29 -10.00
N GLN A 94 5.13 -13.84 -10.68
CA GLN A 94 6.49 -14.15 -10.26
C GLN A 94 6.90 -13.27 -9.08
N LEU A 95 6.79 -13.84 -7.89
CA LEU A 95 7.30 -13.22 -6.67
C LEU A 95 8.82 -13.41 -6.60
N LEU A 96 9.52 -12.42 -6.03
CA LEU A 96 10.95 -12.54 -5.78
C LEU A 96 11.25 -13.76 -4.92
N SER A 97 10.45 -14.00 -3.88
CA SER A 97 10.60 -15.13 -2.95
C SER A 97 10.59 -16.51 -3.61
N THR A 98 9.94 -16.68 -4.76
CA THR A 98 9.85 -17.98 -5.44
C THR A 98 11.05 -18.26 -6.36
N VAL A 99 11.85 -17.23 -6.66
CA VAL A 99 13.03 -17.35 -7.54
C VAL A 99 14.36 -17.20 -6.79
N LEU A 100 14.33 -16.88 -5.50
CA LEU A 100 15.51 -16.79 -4.66
C LEU A 100 16.05 -18.18 -4.30
N ASN A 101 17.35 -18.37 -4.50
CA ASN A 101 18.16 -19.50 -4.05
C ASN A 101 19.61 -19.04 -3.87
N GLU A 102 20.49 -19.95 -3.45
CA GLU A 102 21.91 -19.66 -3.23
C GLU A 102 22.62 -19.05 -4.44
N GLN A 103 22.15 -19.34 -5.66
CA GLN A 103 22.76 -18.86 -6.90
C GLN A 103 22.17 -17.52 -7.38
N THR A 104 20.90 -17.22 -7.06
CA THR A 104 20.19 -16.04 -7.57
C THR A 104 20.10 -14.89 -6.57
N VAL A 105 20.26 -15.17 -5.27
CA VAL A 105 20.02 -14.21 -4.19
C VAL A 105 20.86 -12.94 -4.34
N ASP A 106 22.16 -13.07 -4.55
CA ASP A 106 23.07 -11.92 -4.64
C ASP A 106 22.70 -11.00 -5.80
N ALA A 107 22.37 -11.57 -6.96
CA ALA A 107 22.03 -10.81 -8.16
C ALA A 107 20.69 -10.07 -8.00
N TYR A 108 19.69 -10.72 -7.43
CA TYR A 108 18.37 -10.09 -7.21
C TYR A 108 18.38 -9.06 -6.09
N TYR A 109 19.09 -9.33 -4.98
CA TYR A 109 19.22 -8.36 -3.90
C TYR A 109 20.06 -7.16 -4.31
N THR A 110 21.09 -7.35 -5.14
CA THR A 110 21.83 -6.23 -5.73
C THR A 110 20.92 -5.31 -6.53
N GLN A 111 20.03 -5.87 -7.36
CA GLN A 111 19.03 -5.08 -8.09
C GLN A 111 18.06 -4.37 -7.14
N ALA A 112 17.57 -5.04 -6.10
CA ALA A 112 16.68 -4.44 -5.11
C ALA A 112 17.36 -3.27 -4.36
N PHE A 113 18.61 -3.42 -3.94
CA PHE A 113 19.37 -2.34 -3.30
C PHE A 113 19.62 -1.17 -4.25
N GLN A 114 19.90 -1.43 -5.53
CA GLN A 114 20.00 -0.36 -6.53
C GLN A 114 18.70 0.42 -6.66
N GLN A 115 17.54 -0.25 -6.62
CA GLN A 115 16.23 0.44 -6.62
C GLN A 115 16.03 1.30 -5.36
N ILE A 116 16.44 0.82 -4.18
CA ILE A 116 16.39 1.61 -2.94
C ILE A 116 17.27 2.87 -3.04
N ILE A 117 18.49 2.74 -3.58
CA ILE A 117 19.39 3.87 -3.77
C ILE A 117 18.79 4.89 -4.75
N GLN A 118 18.18 4.42 -5.85
CA GLN A 118 17.49 5.29 -6.80
C GLN A 118 16.31 6.02 -6.15
N LEU A 119 15.50 5.32 -5.36
CA LEU A 119 14.39 5.91 -4.59
C LEU A 119 14.89 7.00 -3.63
N GLN A 120 15.99 6.77 -2.94
CA GLN A 120 16.59 7.74 -2.01
C GLN A 120 17.13 9.01 -2.69
N GLN A 121 17.41 8.96 -4.00
CA GLN A 121 17.85 10.11 -4.78
C GLN A 121 16.70 10.99 -5.26
N ILE A 122 15.46 10.53 -5.15
CA ILE A 122 14.27 11.29 -5.53
C ILE A 122 14.06 12.41 -4.51
N ALA A 123 13.92 13.65 -5.00
CA ALA A 123 13.66 14.79 -4.13
C ALA A 123 12.34 14.60 -3.37
N ALA A 124 12.35 14.78 -2.04
CA ALA A 124 11.11 14.71 -1.28
C ALA A 124 10.24 15.94 -1.59
N ASP A 125 9.04 15.72 -2.16
CA ASP A 125 8.01 16.75 -2.26
C ASP A 125 7.14 16.70 -1.00
N ALA A 126 7.22 17.74 -0.16
CA ALA A 126 6.50 17.81 1.11
C ALA A 126 4.95 17.82 0.96
N GLN A 127 4.43 18.12 -0.23
CA GLN A 127 2.99 18.02 -0.51
C GLN A 127 2.56 16.58 -0.78
N ILE A 128 3.49 15.74 -1.24
CA ILE A 128 3.26 14.35 -1.59
C ILE A 128 3.62 13.44 -0.42
N PHE A 129 4.81 13.68 0.15
CA PHE A 129 5.40 13.02 1.30
C PHE A 129 5.49 14.02 2.46
N PRO A 130 4.41 14.18 3.26
CA PRO A 130 4.46 15.06 4.41
C PRO A 130 5.58 14.60 5.36
N PRO A 131 6.27 15.53 6.04
CA PRO A 131 7.31 15.18 7.01
C PRO A 131 6.79 14.21 8.06
N TYR A 132 7.59 13.20 8.38
CA TYR A 132 7.28 12.27 9.44
C TYR A 132 7.40 12.98 10.80
N SER A 133 6.26 13.28 11.42
CA SER A 133 6.20 14.11 12.63
C SER A 133 6.19 13.25 13.89
N ALA A 134 6.60 13.83 15.02
CA ALA A 134 6.48 13.20 16.33
C ALA A 134 5.05 12.74 16.63
N ALA A 135 4.05 13.53 16.25
CA ALA A 135 2.64 13.18 16.43
C ALA A 135 2.22 11.97 15.57
N LYS A 136 2.75 11.86 14.34
CA LYS A 136 2.50 10.71 13.47
C LYS A 136 3.15 9.44 14.02
N LEU A 137 4.39 9.54 14.49
CA LEU A 137 5.09 8.45 15.15
C LEU A 137 4.33 7.99 16.41
N GLU A 138 3.90 8.93 17.25
CA GLU A 138 3.10 8.62 18.43
C GLU A 138 1.85 7.83 18.03
N GLN A 139 1.04 8.36 17.11
CA GLN A 139 -0.18 7.69 16.63
C GLN A 139 0.09 6.26 16.13
N GLU A 140 1.19 6.03 15.39
CA GLU A 140 1.53 4.70 14.90
C GLU A 140 1.97 3.75 16.01
N MET A 141 2.74 4.23 16.99
CA MET A 141 3.11 3.43 18.15
C MET A 141 1.89 3.08 19.01
N ARG A 142 0.93 4.00 19.15
CA ARG A 142 -0.31 3.77 19.90
C ARG A 142 -1.18 2.64 19.35
N LEU A 143 -0.98 2.22 18.08
CA LEU A 143 -1.65 1.02 17.55
C LEU A 143 -1.34 -0.23 18.38
N PHE A 144 -0.21 -0.27 19.09
CA PHE A 144 0.10 -1.38 19.99
C PHE A 144 -0.90 -1.45 21.16
N ASP A 145 -1.08 -0.38 21.94
CA ASP A 145 -1.98 -0.39 23.11
C ASP A 145 -3.46 -0.11 22.79
N GLU A 146 -3.74 0.60 21.70
CA GLU A 146 -5.12 0.94 21.32
C GLU A 146 -5.77 -0.13 20.44
N TRP A 147 -4.98 -0.94 19.73
CA TRP A 147 -5.50 -1.96 18.83
C TRP A 147 -4.99 -3.37 19.17
N MET A 148 -3.67 -3.58 19.23
CA MET A 148 -3.11 -4.93 19.39
C MET A 148 -3.40 -5.54 20.77
N LEU A 149 -3.18 -4.81 21.86
CA LEU A 149 -3.43 -5.33 23.21
C LEU A 149 -4.92 -5.66 23.45
N PRO A 150 -5.88 -4.79 23.08
CA PRO A 150 -7.31 -5.13 23.15
C PRO A 150 -7.68 -6.35 22.31
N ASP A 151 -7.14 -6.49 21.10
CA ASP A 151 -7.40 -7.66 20.24
C ASP A 151 -6.91 -8.97 20.88
N LEU A 152 -5.82 -8.90 21.65
CA LEU A 152 -5.30 -10.00 22.43
C LEU A 152 -5.99 -10.18 23.80
N GLY A 153 -6.94 -9.32 24.17
CA GLY A 153 -7.61 -9.34 25.48
C GLY A 153 -6.70 -8.98 26.65
N ILE A 154 -5.64 -8.20 26.41
CA ILE A 154 -4.68 -7.77 27.42
C ILE A 154 -5.09 -6.40 27.97
N GLU A 155 -5.35 -6.35 29.28
CA GLU A 155 -5.56 -5.10 30.00
C GLU A 155 -4.28 -4.66 30.70
N LEU A 156 -3.89 -3.40 30.51
CA LEU A 156 -2.72 -2.82 31.17
C LEU A 156 -3.07 -2.39 32.59
N SER A 157 -2.20 -2.74 33.54
CA SER A 157 -2.16 -2.05 34.85
C SER A 157 -1.65 -0.62 34.71
N GLU A 158 -1.94 0.23 35.69
CA GLU A 158 -1.47 1.63 35.72
C GLU A 158 0.05 1.73 35.52
N ILE A 159 0.83 0.87 36.19
CA ILE A 159 2.30 0.83 36.08
C ILE A 159 2.74 0.48 34.64
N GLN A 160 2.05 -0.45 33.98
CA GLN A 160 2.40 -0.83 32.62
C GLN A 160 2.02 0.27 31.61
N ALA A 161 0.88 0.93 31.81
CA ALA A 161 0.47 2.07 30.99
C ALA A 161 1.46 3.24 31.11
N GLU A 162 1.91 3.56 32.33
CA GLU A 162 2.95 4.56 32.56
C GLU A 162 4.29 4.18 31.92
N MET A 163 4.72 2.93 32.07
CA MET A 163 5.95 2.42 31.44
C MET A 163 5.90 2.55 29.92
N LEU A 164 4.75 2.23 29.32
CA LEU A 164 4.57 2.29 27.88
C LEU A 164 4.58 3.74 27.38
N GLN A 165 3.88 4.64 28.08
CA GLN A 165 3.89 6.07 27.76
C GLN A 165 5.30 6.67 27.84
N HIS A 166 6.08 6.31 28.88
CA HIS A 166 7.47 6.73 28.98
C HIS A 166 8.34 6.18 27.83
N SER A 167 8.08 4.94 27.41
CA SER A 167 8.79 4.31 26.29
C SER A 167 8.49 5.02 24.97
N TYR A 168 7.22 5.38 24.72
CA TYR A 168 6.83 6.19 23.56
C TYR A 168 7.51 7.55 23.55
N GLN A 169 7.46 8.27 24.68
CA GLN A 169 8.12 9.57 24.77
C GLN A 169 9.62 9.46 24.54
N TRP A 170 10.27 8.44 25.12
CA TRP A 170 11.70 8.22 24.91
C TRP A 170 12.01 7.97 23.43
N MET A 171 11.25 7.12 22.73
CA MET A 171 11.45 6.88 21.29
C MET A 171 11.27 8.14 20.46
N ILE A 172 10.24 8.94 20.74
CA ILE A 172 9.98 10.22 20.05
C ILE A 172 11.15 11.19 20.25
N GLU A 173 11.65 11.34 21.48
CA GLU A 173 12.77 12.25 21.76
C GLU A 173 14.08 11.77 21.12
N ASN A 174 14.34 10.46 21.07
CA ASN A 174 15.52 9.93 20.39
C ASN A 174 15.45 10.12 18.88
N LEU A 175 14.26 9.96 18.27
CA LEU A 175 14.10 10.13 16.83
C LEU A 175 14.38 11.58 16.39
N LYS A 176 14.02 12.57 17.22
CA LYS A 176 14.37 13.99 16.98
C LYS A 176 15.88 14.25 16.95
N GLN A 177 16.69 13.35 17.48
CA GLN A 177 18.15 13.47 17.52
C GLN A 177 18.85 12.75 16.36
N GLN A 178 18.10 12.01 15.52
CA GLN A 178 18.65 11.37 14.33
C GLN A 178 18.68 12.34 13.14
N PRO A 179 19.71 12.22 12.26
CA PRO A 179 19.88 13.09 11.10
C PRO A 179 18.76 12.95 10.05
#